data_AF-A0A4Q3YT60-F1
#
_entry.id   AF-A0A4Q3YT60-F1
#
_cell.length_a   1.000
_cell.length_b   1.000
_cell.length_c   1.000
_cell.angle_alpha   90.00
_cell.angle_beta   90.00
_cell.angle_gamma   90.00
#
_symmetry.space_group_name_H-M   'P 1'
#
loop_
_entity.id
_entity.type
_entity.pdbx_description
1 polymer ?
#
loop_
_entity_poly.entity_id
_entity_poly.type
_entity_poly.pdbx_seq_one_letter_code
_entity_poly.pdbx_strand_id
1 'polypeptide(L)'
;MIPRLTVLCMGLLAACATAPDPRLGAGRVEQAGIAFDEAFRDTPFADGAAIRIVATDPDPVRNLLSYVLVPCRDGTAICGGDANGPAGTIVNVEGRTRITGAYPGVDFYLDSRGSGYLTRNGVNVPLAWD
;
A
#
# COMPACT_ATOMS: atom_id res chain seq x y z
N MET A 1 -27.75 46.66 -60.81
CA MET A 1 -28.41 47.47 -59.76
C MET A 1 -29.73 46.82 -59.41
N ILE A 2 -29.81 46.26 -58.22
CA ILE A 2 -30.94 46.21 -57.25
C ILE A 2 -30.78 44.92 -56.42
N PRO A 3 -30.79 45.01 -55.07
CA PRO A 3 -30.50 43.92 -54.15
C PRO A 3 -31.79 43.28 -53.62
N ARG A 4 -31.68 42.17 -52.86
CA ARG A 4 -32.55 41.78 -51.71
C ARG A 4 -32.19 40.35 -51.27
N LEU A 5 -31.60 40.22 -50.07
CA LEU A 5 -32.25 40.01 -48.75
C LEU A 5 -32.55 38.50 -48.54
N THR A 6 -31.83 37.73 -47.73
CA THR A 6 -31.67 37.64 -46.26
C THR A 6 -32.34 36.34 -45.77
N VAL A 7 -31.72 35.75 -44.74
CA VAL A 7 -32.28 34.83 -43.73
C VAL A 7 -32.21 33.33 -44.09
N LEU A 8 -31.28 32.60 -43.46
CA LEU A 8 -31.61 31.61 -42.42
C LEU A 8 -30.31 31.13 -41.73
N CYS A 9 -29.78 31.95 -40.81
CA CYS A 9 -28.73 31.55 -39.86
C CYS A 9 -29.32 31.51 -38.45
N MET A 10 -30.21 30.57 -38.17
CA MET A 10 -30.67 30.29 -36.80
C MET A 10 -30.96 28.80 -36.67
N GLY A 11 -30.10 28.07 -35.96
CA GLY A 11 -30.39 26.67 -35.66
C GLY A 11 -29.28 25.82 -35.04
N LEU A 12 -28.19 26.37 -34.49
CA LEU A 12 -27.11 25.56 -33.92
C LEU A 12 -26.52 26.18 -32.63
N LEU A 13 -27.35 26.40 -31.61
CA LEU A 13 -26.88 26.80 -30.27
C LEU A 13 -27.64 26.10 -29.13
N ALA A 14 -28.01 24.83 -29.31
CA ALA A 14 -28.71 24.04 -28.27
C ALA A 14 -28.01 22.72 -27.91
N ALA A 15 -26.67 22.65 -28.01
CA ALA A 15 -25.93 21.40 -27.78
C ALA A 15 -24.91 21.40 -26.63
N CYS A 16 -24.79 22.47 -25.84
CA CYS A 16 -23.76 22.54 -24.78
C CYS A 16 -24.31 22.77 -23.36
N ALA A 17 -25.47 22.21 -23.05
CA ALA A 17 -25.96 22.16 -21.68
C ALA A 17 -26.38 20.73 -21.28
N THR A 18 -25.52 19.75 -21.56
CA THR A 18 -25.57 18.48 -20.84
C THR A 18 -25.00 18.73 -19.45
N ALA A 19 -25.89 18.82 -18.46
CA ALA A 19 -25.49 18.73 -17.06
C ALA A 19 -24.69 17.42 -16.88
N PRO A 20 -23.52 17.44 -16.22
CA PRO A 20 -22.78 16.21 -15.96
C PRO A 20 -23.67 15.22 -15.22
N ASP A 21 -23.86 14.02 -15.76
CA ASP A 21 -24.57 12.96 -15.05
C ASP A 21 -23.77 12.63 -13.77
N PRO A 22 -24.31 12.88 -12.56
CA PRO A 22 -23.58 12.67 -11.32
C PRO A 22 -23.20 11.19 -11.11
N ARG A 23 -23.80 10.25 -11.85
CA ARG A 23 -23.47 8.81 -11.80
C ARG A 23 -22.19 8.46 -12.55
N LEU A 24 -21.77 9.27 -13.54
CA LEU A 24 -20.53 9.05 -14.29
C LEU A 24 -19.28 9.51 -13.53
N GLY A 25 -19.44 10.31 -12.47
CA GLY A 25 -18.33 10.75 -11.61
C GLY A 25 -17.93 9.72 -10.57
N ALA A 26 -18.90 9.10 -9.89
CA ALA A 26 -18.64 8.19 -8.78
C ALA A 26 -17.88 6.92 -9.21
N GLY A 27 -18.33 6.24 -10.28
CA GLY A 27 -17.68 5.01 -10.75
C GLY A 27 -16.28 5.23 -11.32
N ARG A 28 -16.00 6.42 -11.86
CA ARG A 28 -14.67 6.75 -12.42
C ARG A 28 -13.66 7.10 -11.32
N VAL A 29 -14.11 7.74 -10.25
CA VAL A 29 -13.30 8.01 -9.05
C VAL A 29 -12.99 6.70 -8.30
N GLU A 30 -13.96 5.80 -8.20
CA GLU A 30 -13.76 4.48 -7.59
C GLU A 30 -12.79 3.60 -8.39
N GLN A 31 -12.95 3.52 -9.71
CA GLN A 31 -12.02 2.79 -10.59
C GLN A 31 -10.61 3.39 -10.57
N ALA A 32 -10.51 4.73 -10.56
CA ALA A 32 -9.22 5.39 -10.37
C ALA A 32 -8.63 4.99 -9.00
N GLY A 33 -9.42 5.03 -7.92
CA GLY A 33 -8.98 4.64 -6.58
C GLY A 33 -8.44 3.22 -6.52
N ILE A 34 -9.10 2.25 -7.16
CA ILE A 34 -8.63 0.87 -7.25
C ILE A 34 -7.31 0.79 -8.05
N ALA A 35 -7.24 1.45 -9.22
CA ALA A 35 -6.04 1.44 -10.04
C ALA A 35 -4.83 2.10 -9.35
N PHE A 36 -5.06 3.19 -8.60
CA PHE A 36 -4.05 3.82 -7.76
C PHE A 36 -3.63 2.89 -6.62
N ASP A 37 -4.57 2.28 -5.91
CA ASP A 37 -4.24 1.38 -4.81
C ASP A 37 -3.50 0.10 -5.26
N GLU A 38 -3.72 -0.38 -6.49
CA GLU A 38 -2.94 -1.46 -7.09
C GLU A 38 -1.53 -1.01 -7.51
N ALA A 39 -1.40 0.20 -8.07
CA ALA A 39 -0.12 0.73 -8.54
C ALA A 39 0.84 1.13 -7.41
N PHE A 40 0.31 1.45 -6.22
CA PHE A 40 1.08 1.94 -5.07
C PHE A 40 1.08 0.96 -3.88
N ARG A 41 0.71 -0.31 -4.11
CA ARG A 41 0.87 -1.37 -3.11
C ARG A 41 2.30 -1.88 -3.12
N ASP A 42 3.02 -1.65 -2.03
CA ASP A 42 4.31 -2.27 -1.79
C ASP A 42 4.08 -3.68 -1.23
N THR A 43 4.46 -4.70 -1.98
CA THR A 43 4.43 -6.07 -1.47
C THR A 43 5.74 -6.32 -0.72
N PRO A 44 5.71 -6.74 0.56
CA PRO A 44 6.93 -7.02 1.31
C PRO A 44 7.88 -7.94 0.54
N PHE A 45 9.13 -7.51 0.40
CA PHE A 45 10.23 -8.24 -0.25
C PHE A 45 10.06 -8.52 -1.76
N ALA A 46 9.10 -7.89 -2.44
CA ALA A 46 8.87 -8.15 -3.88
C ALA A 46 10.04 -7.80 -4.79
N ASP A 47 10.87 -6.84 -4.38
CA ASP A 47 12.10 -6.43 -5.06
C ASP A 47 13.36 -7.17 -4.55
N GLY A 48 13.19 -8.08 -3.58
CA GLY A 48 14.28 -8.79 -2.92
C GLY A 48 15.13 -7.91 -1.99
N ALA A 49 14.70 -6.69 -1.67
CA ALA A 49 15.39 -5.80 -0.75
C ALA A 49 15.19 -6.20 0.71
N ALA A 50 16.07 -5.69 1.57
CA ALA A 50 15.88 -5.76 3.01
C ALA A 50 14.82 -4.75 3.44
N ILE A 51 13.95 -5.16 4.35
CA ILE A 51 12.94 -4.30 4.97
C ILE A 51 13.46 -3.81 6.32
N ARG A 52 13.28 -2.52 6.61
CA ARG A 52 13.47 -1.96 7.95
C ARG A 52 12.11 -1.76 8.60
N ILE A 53 12.05 -2.04 9.89
CA ILE A 53 10.82 -1.95 10.67
C ILE A 53 11.09 -1.02 11.84
N VAL A 54 10.16 -0.12 12.07
CA VAL A 54 10.11 0.71 13.28
C VAL A 54 8.78 0.49 13.97
N ALA A 55 8.83 0.24 15.27
CA ALA A 55 7.65 0.09 16.11
C ALA A 55 7.83 0.88 17.41
N THR A 56 6.73 1.24 18.05
CA THR A 56 6.80 1.79 19.41
C THR A 56 7.31 0.72 20.38
N ASP A 57 8.12 1.06 21.37
CA ASP A 57 8.36 0.15 22.50
C ASP A 57 7.37 0.51 23.63
N PRO A 58 6.61 -0.45 24.18
CA PRO A 58 5.75 -0.18 25.34
C PRO A 58 6.51 0.16 26.62
N ASP A 59 7.83 -0.06 26.69
CA ASP A 59 8.68 0.35 27.82
C ASP A 59 8.76 1.89 27.92
N PRO A 60 8.43 2.52 29.06
CA PRO A 60 8.49 3.99 29.20
C PRO A 60 9.91 4.59 29.08
N VAL A 61 10.96 3.78 29.13
CA VAL A 61 12.36 4.23 29.01
C VAL A 61 12.85 4.18 27.56
N ARG A 62 12.25 3.33 26.72
CA ARG A 62 12.61 3.17 25.31
C ARG A 62 11.38 3.51 24.48
N ASN A 63 11.48 4.46 23.57
CA ASN A 63 10.27 4.88 22.82
C ASN A 63 10.09 4.10 21.52
N LEU A 64 11.15 3.44 21.01
CA LEU A 64 11.19 2.84 19.69
C LEU A 64 11.95 1.51 19.69
N LEU A 65 11.42 0.56 18.92
CA LEU A 65 12.06 -0.68 18.49
C LEU A 65 12.42 -0.54 17.01
N SER A 66 13.57 -1.09 16.63
CA SER A 66 13.99 -1.17 15.23
C SER A 66 14.41 -2.59 14.90
N TYR A 67 13.97 -3.07 13.75
CA TYR A 67 14.32 -4.39 13.23
C TYR A 67 14.71 -4.26 11.76
N VAL A 68 15.50 -5.23 11.31
CA VAL A 68 15.80 -5.44 9.90
C VAL A 68 15.41 -6.88 9.54
N LEU A 69 14.74 -7.05 8.41
CA LEU A 69 14.41 -8.35 7.83
C LEU A 69 15.05 -8.41 6.44
N VAL A 70 15.79 -9.49 6.16
CA VAL A 70 16.59 -9.60 4.92
C VAL A 70 16.27 -10.92 4.22
N PRO A 71 15.98 -10.91 2.91
CA PRO A 71 15.96 -12.14 2.12
C PRO A 71 17.30 -12.89 2.24
N CYS A 72 17.24 -14.16 2.61
CA CYS A 72 18.40 -14.99 2.86
C CYS A 72 18.19 -16.39 2.30
N ARG A 73 19.24 -17.24 2.40
CA ARG A 73 19.21 -18.62 1.86
C ARG A 73 18.80 -18.64 0.39
N ASP A 74 19.49 -17.82 -0.41
CA ASP A 74 19.22 -17.66 -1.84
C ASP A 74 17.76 -17.26 -2.15
N GLY A 75 17.15 -16.46 -1.27
CA GLY A 75 15.78 -15.96 -1.41
C GLY A 75 14.70 -16.91 -0.92
N THR A 76 15.06 -18.04 -0.30
CA THR A 76 14.08 -19.04 0.19
C THR A 76 13.60 -18.78 1.62
N ALA A 77 14.22 -17.84 2.33
CA ALA A 77 13.85 -17.47 3.70
C ALA A 77 14.02 -15.96 3.94
N ILE A 78 13.45 -15.47 5.05
CA ILE A 78 13.68 -14.11 5.56
C ILE A 78 14.41 -14.24 6.89
N CYS A 79 15.60 -13.63 6.99
CA CYS A 79 16.42 -13.66 8.19
C CYS A 79 16.31 -12.36 8.98
N GLY A 80 16.45 -12.45 10.30
CA GLY A 80 16.52 -11.28 11.17
C GLY A 80 17.91 -10.64 11.20
N GLY A 81 17.98 -9.33 10.99
CA GLY A 81 19.18 -8.52 11.14
C GLY A 81 20.02 -8.48 9.88
N ASP A 82 20.52 -9.65 9.46
CA ASP A 82 21.31 -9.83 8.24
C ASP A 82 21.07 -11.21 7.61
N ALA A 83 21.72 -11.47 6.47
CA ALA A 83 21.55 -12.71 5.70
C ALA A 83 22.02 -13.99 6.42
N ASN A 84 22.80 -13.86 7.50
CA ASN A 84 23.27 -14.97 8.35
C ASN A 84 22.47 -15.11 9.66
N GLY A 85 21.53 -14.21 9.91
CA GLY A 85 20.70 -14.22 11.11
C GLY A 85 19.71 -15.39 11.20
N PRO A 86 18.90 -15.43 12.26
CA PRO A 86 17.86 -16.45 12.43
C PRO A 86 16.90 -16.42 11.24
N ALA A 87 16.72 -17.56 10.59
CA ALA A 87 15.78 -17.70 9.49
C ALA A 87 14.36 -17.82 10.03
N GLY A 88 13.50 -16.94 9.57
CA GLY A 88 12.07 -16.94 9.86
C GLY A 88 11.25 -17.75 8.87
N THR A 89 10.01 -18.03 9.26
CA THR A 89 8.98 -18.64 8.42
C THR A 89 8.02 -17.57 7.94
N ILE A 90 7.72 -17.58 6.63
CA ILE A 90 6.76 -16.66 6.03
C ILE A 90 5.44 -17.39 5.77
N VAL A 91 4.33 -16.79 6.16
CA VAL A 91 2.98 -17.25 5.80
C VAL A 91 2.12 -16.04 5.47
N ASN A 92 1.32 -16.12 4.41
CA ASN A 92 0.28 -15.12 4.16
C ASN A 92 -0.98 -15.48 4.96
N VAL A 93 -1.40 -14.59 5.85
CA VAL A 93 -2.56 -14.76 6.72
C VAL A 93 -3.42 -13.51 6.62
N GLU A 94 -4.70 -13.65 6.26
CA GLU A 94 -5.66 -12.54 6.19
C GLU A 94 -5.15 -11.33 5.37
N GLY A 95 -4.46 -11.60 4.25
CA GLY A 95 -3.90 -10.56 3.37
C GLY A 95 -2.67 -9.84 3.92
N ARG A 96 -2.06 -10.34 5.00
CA ARG A 96 -0.81 -9.84 5.58
C ARG A 96 0.30 -10.88 5.47
N THR A 97 1.53 -10.42 5.29
CA THR A 97 2.72 -11.26 5.35
C THR A 97 3.12 -11.43 6.81
N ARG A 98 2.94 -12.64 7.35
CA ARG A 98 3.37 -13.01 8.69
C ARG A 98 4.77 -13.59 8.64
N ILE A 99 5.70 -13.03 9.42
CA ILE A 99 7.06 -13.57 9.61
C ILE A 99 7.26 -13.94 11.08
N THR A 100 7.63 -15.18 11.34
CA THR A 100 7.93 -15.69 12.70
C THR A 100 9.33 -16.27 12.76
N GLY A 101 9.96 -16.28 13.94
CA GLY A 101 11.27 -16.92 14.14
C GLY A 101 12.50 -16.14 13.68
N ALA A 102 12.33 -15.05 12.92
CA ALA A 102 13.42 -14.15 12.56
C ALA A 102 14.01 -13.41 13.77
N TYR A 103 13.19 -13.15 14.79
CA TYR A 103 13.60 -12.61 16.08
C TYR A 103 12.93 -13.41 17.21
N PRO A 104 13.64 -13.79 18.28
CA PRO A 104 13.06 -14.55 19.38
C PRO A 104 11.88 -13.82 20.05
N GLY A 105 10.72 -14.47 20.09
CA GLY A 105 9.52 -13.95 20.75
C GLY A 105 8.86 -12.76 20.04
N VAL A 106 9.19 -12.52 18.77
CA VAL A 106 8.61 -11.46 17.95
C VAL A 106 8.06 -12.06 16.65
N ASP A 107 6.77 -11.83 16.42
CA ASP A 107 6.09 -12.15 15.17
C ASP A 107 5.74 -10.84 14.46
N PHE A 108 6.04 -10.73 13.16
CA PHE A 108 5.71 -9.56 12.36
C PHE A 108 4.51 -9.85 11.48
N TYR A 109 3.62 -8.86 11.33
CA TYR A 109 2.47 -8.90 10.44
C TYR A 109 2.51 -7.65 9.56
N LEU A 110 3.05 -7.79 8.36
CA LEU A 110 3.24 -6.70 7.41
C LEU A 110 2.04 -6.65 6.45
N ASP A 111 1.44 -5.47 6.30
CA ASP A 111 0.52 -5.22 5.19
C ASP A 111 1.27 -4.74 3.95
N SER A 112 0.54 -4.43 2.88
CA SER A 112 1.11 -3.98 1.60
C SER A 112 1.24 -2.46 1.44
N ARG A 113 1.14 -1.70 2.54
CA ARG A 113 1.15 -0.23 2.54
C ARG A 113 2.22 0.36 3.46
N GLY A 114 3.29 -0.39 3.73
CA GLY A 114 4.35 0.08 4.65
C GLY A 114 3.93 0.09 6.12
N SER A 115 2.86 -0.61 6.50
CA SER A 115 2.39 -0.68 7.89
C SER A 115 2.16 -2.10 8.37
N GLY A 116 1.74 -2.22 9.63
CA GLY A 116 1.41 -3.50 10.24
C GLY A 116 1.41 -3.45 11.75
N TYR A 117 1.66 -4.60 12.35
CA TYR A 117 2.01 -4.70 13.76
C TYR A 117 2.99 -5.85 14.00
N LEU A 118 3.69 -5.78 15.13
CA LEU A 118 4.40 -6.93 15.69
C LEU A 118 3.66 -7.44 16.92
N THR A 119 3.76 -8.74 17.17
CA THR A 119 3.34 -9.34 18.43
C THR A 119 4.58 -9.69 19.24
N ARG A 120 4.67 -9.19 20.47
CA ARG A 120 5.74 -9.51 21.42
C ARG A 120 5.13 -9.72 22.79
N ASN A 121 5.43 -10.86 23.42
CA ASN A 121 4.84 -11.24 24.72
C ASN A 121 3.29 -11.17 24.73
N GLY A 122 2.66 -11.48 23.59
CA GLY A 122 1.20 -11.40 23.42
C GLY A 122 0.64 -9.98 23.25
N VAL A 123 1.48 -8.94 23.26
CA VAL A 123 1.09 -7.56 23.01
C VAL A 123 1.28 -7.23 21.53
N ASN A 124 0.23 -6.69 20.90
CA ASN A 124 0.32 -6.17 19.54
C ASN A 124 0.77 -4.72 19.58
N VAL A 125 1.82 -4.41 18.82
CA VAL A 125 2.40 -3.09 18.74
C VAL A 125 2.40 -2.62 17.28
N PRO A 126 1.77 -1.47 16.97
CA PRO A 126 1.81 -0.91 15.62
C PRO A 126 3.24 -0.73 15.13
N LEU A 127 3.46 -1.00 13.84
CA LEU A 127 4.73 -0.77 13.17
C LEU A 127 4.54 -0.05 11.84
N ALA A 128 5.64 0.54 11.38
CA ALA A 128 5.84 0.99 10.02
C ALA A 128 7.05 0.25 9.43
N TRP A 129 7.06 0.09 8.11
CA TRP A 129 8.16 -0.55 7.40
C TRP A 129 8.42 0.09 6.03
N ASP A 130 9.68 0.03 5.59
CA ASP A 130 10.17 0.45 4.28
C ASP A 130 11.23 -0.51 3.73
#